data_AF-A0A9W8KVT9-F1
#
_entry.id   AF-A0A9W8KVT9-F1
#
_cell.length_a   1.000
_cell.length_b   1.000
_cell.length_c   1.000
_cell.angle_alpha   90.00
_cell.angle_beta   90.00
_cell.angle_gamma   90.00
#
_symmetry.space_group_name_H-M   'P 1'
#
loop_
_entity.id
_entity.type
_entity.pdbx_description
1 polymer ?
#
loop_
_entity_poly.entity_id
_entity_poly.type
_entity_poly.pdbx_seq_one_letter_code
_entity_poly.pdbx_strand_id
1 'polypeptide(L)'
;MVWFVGDVLTNEMVHPVTRPLQNCVLTTIWLRSILGQALVFNVILYKATLCWFKHKYKRRVERGYRWAIIGTMVAYNLAVGVIITVLPADMTVKFVPVLDICQFTKAFKNTTMVLTWANWTASFGCVLGSNPRAHRDVQRLFVACIALLAALVLHTTIYYKKPMYPASLAWRITIVSADMAAALIAWWLVSGSVIYNSLRRPSQYLIEWYKENGI
;
A
#
# COMPACT_ATOMS: atom_id res chain seq x y z
N MET A 1 -4.15 -5.28 7.77
CA MET A 1 -5.33 -6.18 7.87
C MET A 1 -6.41 -5.86 6.85
N VAL A 2 -6.78 -4.60 6.63
CA VAL A 2 -7.80 -4.24 5.61
C VAL A 2 -7.39 -4.63 4.18
N TRP A 3 -6.11 -4.49 3.82
CA TRP A 3 -5.56 -4.98 2.55
C TRP A 3 -5.84 -6.48 2.34
N PHE A 4 -5.59 -7.32 3.35
CA PHE A 4 -5.86 -8.76 3.28
C PHE A 4 -7.35 -9.06 3.10
N VAL A 5 -8.24 -8.35 3.80
CA VAL A 5 -9.69 -8.51 3.62
C VAL A 5 -10.08 -8.14 2.19
N GLY A 6 -9.57 -7.03 1.66
CA GLY A 6 -9.77 -6.64 0.26
C GLY A 6 -9.29 -7.73 -0.70
N ASP A 7 -8.10 -8.29 -0.46
CA ASP A 7 -7.45 -9.30 -1.30
C ASP A 7 -8.15 -10.66 -1.29
N VAL A 8 -8.64 -11.10 -0.14
CA VAL A 8 -9.42 -12.33 0.00
C VAL A 8 -10.73 -12.22 -0.76
N LEU A 9 -11.39 -11.05 -0.65
CA LEU A 9 -12.66 -10.79 -1.30
C LEU A 9 -12.51 -10.59 -2.81
N THR A 10 -11.45 -9.93 -3.27
CA THR A 10 -11.21 -9.69 -4.71
C THR A 10 -10.65 -10.86 -5.47
N ASN A 11 -9.89 -11.73 -4.82
CA ASN A 11 -9.42 -12.98 -5.45
C ASN A 11 -10.43 -14.11 -5.26
N GLU A 12 -11.70 -13.78 -4.94
CA GLU A 12 -12.82 -14.68 -4.61
C GLU A 12 -12.37 -15.99 -3.97
N MET A 13 -11.54 -15.89 -2.92
CA MET A 13 -11.18 -17.06 -2.12
C MET A 13 -12.36 -17.53 -1.24
N VAL A 14 -13.43 -16.74 -1.23
CA VAL A 14 -14.71 -17.02 -0.59
C VAL A 14 -15.81 -16.75 -1.63
N HIS A 15 -16.67 -17.74 -1.88
CA HIS A 15 -17.83 -17.54 -2.75
C HIS A 15 -18.75 -16.45 -2.15
N PRO A 16 -19.04 -15.37 -2.87
CA PRO A 16 -19.88 -14.29 -2.38
C PRO A 16 -21.35 -14.75 -2.30
N VAL A 17 -21.76 -15.24 -1.12
CA VAL A 17 -23.15 -15.65 -0.84
C VAL A 17 -24.12 -14.45 -0.78
N THR A 18 -23.61 -13.21 -0.65
CA THR A 18 -24.42 -12.00 -0.41
C THR A 18 -24.19 -10.89 -1.46
N ARG A 19 -25.26 -10.15 -1.79
CA ARG A 19 -25.25 -9.02 -2.75
C ARG A 19 -24.14 -7.96 -2.54
N PRO A 20 -23.75 -7.53 -1.32
CA PRO A 20 -22.68 -6.55 -1.16
C PRO A 20 -21.29 -7.08 -1.53
N LEU A 21 -21.05 -8.40 -1.44
CA LEU A 21 -19.77 -9.02 -1.82
C LEU A 21 -19.62 -9.16 -3.34
N GLN A 22 -20.73 -9.13 -4.08
CA GLN A 22 -20.74 -9.12 -5.55
C GLN A 22 -20.43 -7.73 -6.14
N ASN A 23 -20.33 -6.69 -5.30
CA ASN A 23 -19.95 -5.36 -5.75
C ASN A 23 -18.44 -5.26 -5.96
N CYS A 24 -18.00 -5.61 -7.18
CA CYS A 24 -16.60 -5.54 -7.60
C CYS A 24 -15.93 -4.18 -7.39
N VAL A 25 -16.70 -3.08 -7.47
CA VAL A 25 -16.16 -1.73 -7.25
C VAL A 25 -15.82 -1.54 -5.78
N LEU A 26 -16.71 -1.94 -4.87
CA LEU A 26 -16.46 -1.84 -3.44
C LEU A 26 -15.29 -2.72 -3.00
N THR A 27 -15.28 -4.00 -3.41
CA THR A 27 -14.23 -4.94 -2.99
C THR A 27 -12.88 -4.59 -3.60
N THR A 28 -12.82 -4.30 -4.90
CA THR A 28 -11.54 -4.04 -5.55
C THR A 28 -11.03 -2.64 -5.29
N ILE A 29 -11.86 -1.63 -5.48
CA ILE A 29 -11.37 -0.25 -5.48
C ILE A 29 -11.22 0.25 -4.06
N TRP A 30 -12.27 0.10 -3.25
CA TRP A 30 -12.27 0.66 -1.91
C TRP A 30 -11.46 -0.20 -0.94
N LEU A 31 -11.71 -1.51 -0.86
CA LEU A 31 -11.03 -2.35 0.12
C LEU A 31 -9.59 -2.70 -0.31
N ARG A 32 -9.37 -3.17 -1.54
CA ARG A 32 -8.02 -3.57 -2.01
C ARG A 32 -7.15 -2.38 -2.40
N SER A 33 -7.57 -1.55 -3.35
CA SER A 33 -6.71 -0.49 -3.89
C SER A 33 -6.52 0.68 -2.94
N ILE A 34 -7.61 1.25 -2.39
CA ILE A 34 -7.55 2.46 -1.56
C ILE A 34 -7.12 2.13 -0.13
N LEU A 35 -7.92 1.33 0.59
CA LEU A 35 -7.66 1.03 2.00
C LEU A 35 -6.52 0.04 2.21
N GLY A 36 -6.20 -0.76 1.19
CA GLY A 36 -5.08 -1.69 1.20
C GLY A 36 -3.79 -1.05 0.71
N GLN A 37 -3.57 -1.12 -0.60
CA GLN A 37 -2.29 -0.76 -1.23
C GLN A 37 -1.94 0.72 -1.04
N ALA A 38 -2.86 1.63 -1.37
CA ALA A 38 -2.57 3.06 -1.35
C ALA A 38 -2.35 3.58 0.08
N LEU A 39 -3.11 3.08 1.06
CA LEU A 39 -2.88 3.41 2.47
C LEU A 39 -1.46 3.02 2.92
N VAL A 40 -0.97 1.83 2.55
CA VAL A 40 0.39 1.39 2.91
C VAL A 40 1.44 2.28 2.26
N PHE A 41 1.30 2.58 0.97
CA PHE A 41 2.21 3.49 0.28
C PHE A 41 2.18 4.90 0.89
N ASN A 42 1.01 5.43 1.23
CA ASN A 42 0.90 6.73 1.88
C ASN A 42 1.59 6.77 3.24
N VAL A 43 1.48 5.72 4.05
CA VAL A 43 2.17 5.66 5.36
C VAL A 43 3.68 5.68 5.18
N ILE A 44 4.20 4.94 4.20
CA ILE A 44 5.63 4.93 3.88
C ILE A 44 6.07 6.29 3.35
N LEU A 45 5.32 6.85 2.39
CA LEU A 45 5.59 8.16 1.82
C LEU A 45 5.58 9.24 2.92
N TYR A 46 4.59 9.25 3.80
CA TYR A 46 4.49 10.18 4.93
C TYR A 46 5.75 10.11 5.80
N LYS A 47 6.15 8.91 6.23
CA LYS A 47 7.35 8.73 7.05
C LYS A 47 8.63 9.07 6.32
N ALA A 48 8.73 8.74 5.03
CA ALA A 48 9.85 9.12 4.19
C ALA A 48 9.96 10.65 4.08
N THR A 49 8.84 11.35 3.88
CA THR A 49 8.79 12.82 3.87
C THR A 49 9.21 13.40 5.21
N LEU A 50 8.75 12.86 6.35
CA LEU A 50 9.19 13.31 7.67
C LEU A 50 10.71 13.14 7.87
N CYS A 51 11.26 11.98 7.49
CA CYS A 51 12.69 11.72 7.55
C CYS A 51 13.46 12.67 6.64
N TRP A 52 12.95 12.91 5.44
CA TRP A 52 13.55 13.82 4.47
C TRP A 52 13.65 15.25 5.02
N PHE A 53 12.56 15.79 5.58
CA PHE A 53 12.57 17.11 6.21
C PHE A 53 13.52 17.18 7.41
N LYS A 54 13.50 16.15 8.28
CA LYS A 54 14.36 16.07 9.45
C LYS A 54 15.84 16.05 9.08
N HIS A 55 16.23 15.22 8.10
CA HIS A 55 17.65 14.97 7.81
C HIS A 55 18.22 15.95 6.80
N LYS A 56 17.46 16.35 5.77
CA LYS A 56 17.94 17.28 4.74
C LYS A 56 17.91 18.73 5.22
N TYR A 57 16.81 19.14 5.85
CA TYR A 57 16.61 20.55 6.25
C TYR A 57 16.90 20.79 7.74
N LYS A 58 17.24 19.75 8.52
CA LYS A 58 17.45 19.83 9.98
C LYS A 58 16.30 20.50 10.72
N ARG A 59 15.08 20.40 10.18
CA ARG A 59 13.87 21.05 10.70
C ARG A 59 12.80 20.01 11.02
N ARG A 60 12.11 20.22 12.13
CA ARG A 60 10.89 19.46 12.42
C ARG A 60 9.77 20.01 11.57
N VAL A 61 9.03 19.10 10.95
CA VAL A 61 7.83 19.46 10.20
C VAL A 61 6.80 20.06 11.16
N GLU A 62 6.36 21.28 10.88
CA GLU A 62 5.34 22.00 11.62
C GLU A 62 4.01 21.24 11.65
N ARG A 63 3.22 21.42 12.71
CA ARG A 63 1.97 20.69 12.92
C ARG A 63 0.99 20.88 11.75
N GLY A 64 0.89 22.10 11.22
CA GLY A 64 0.04 22.40 10.06
C GLY A 64 0.46 21.64 8.80
N TYR A 65 1.75 21.60 8.49
CA TYR A 65 2.25 20.89 7.31
C TYR A 65 2.06 19.37 7.41
N ARG A 66 2.13 18.79 8.61
CA ARG A 66 1.82 17.35 8.81
C ARG A 66 0.37 17.03 8.44
N TRP A 67 -0.57 17.86 8.89
CA TRP A 67 -1.99 17.70 8.54
C TRP A 67 -2.24 17.96 7.06
N ALA A 68 -1.52 18.90 6.46
CA ALA A 68 -1.60 19.14 5.01
C ALA A 68 -1.16 17.90 4.22
N ILE A 69 -0.05 17.25 4.58
CA ILE A 69 0.40 16.00 3.91
C ILE A 69 -0.65 14.89 4.08
N ILE A 70 -1.15 14.68 5.30
CA ILE A 70 -2.15 13.63 5.55
C ILE A 70 -3.43 13.94 4.76
N GLY A 71 -3.87 15.19 4.79
CA GLY A 71 -5.05 15.68 4.08
C GLY A 71 -4.93 15.47 2.58
N THR A 72 -3.80 15.82 1.96
CA THR A 72 -3.58 15.63 0.52
C THR A 72 -3.54 14.16 0.13
N MET A 73 -2.90 13.30 0.92
CA MET A 73 -2.88 11.85 0.68
C MET A 73 -4.28 11.23 0.75
N VAL A 74 -5.06 11.58 1.78
CA VAL A 74 -6.43 11.09 1.94
C VAL A 74 -7.33 11.63 0.83
N ALA A 75 -7.26 12.93 0.54
CA ALA A 75 -8.06 13.57 -0.50
C ALA A 75 -7.76 12.97 -1.89
N TYR A 76 -6.49 12.73 -2.22
CA TYR A 76 -6.11 12.07 -3.48
C TYR A 76 -6.75 10.69 -3.62
N ASN A 77 -6.71 9.88 -2.56
CA ASN A 77 -7.28 8.52 -2.59
C ASN A 77 -8.81 8.53 -2.68
N LEU A 78 -9.46 9.43 -1.95
CA LEU A 78 -10.91 9.62 -2.04
C LEU A 78 -11.32 10.10 -3.42
N ALA A 79 -10.61 11.08 -3.99
CA ALA A 79 -10.89 11.58 -5.33
C ALA A 79 -10.78 10.45 -6.38
N VAL A 80 -9.71 9.66 -6.34
CA VAL A 80 -9.53 8.50 -7.23
C VAL A 80 -10.67 7.47 -7.03
N GLY A 81 -11.02 7.14 -5.79
CA GLY A 81 -12.11 6.20 -5.50
C GLY A 81 -13.47 6.66 -5.98
N VAL A 82 -13.80 7.93 -5.76
CA VAL A 82 -15.06 8.54 -6.22
C VAL A 82 -15.12 8.57 -7.74
N ILE A 83 -14.05 9.01 -8.42
CA ILE A 83 -13.98 9.04 -9.89
C ILE A 83 -14.26 7.64 -10.46
N ILE A 84 -13.58 6.61 -9.94
CA ILE A 84 -13.74 5.22 -10.39
C ILE A 84 -15.16 4.69 -10.12
N THR A 85 -15.78 5.10 -9.01
CA THR A 85 -17.14 4.67 -8.66
C THR A 85 -18.20 5.32 -9.55
N VAL A 86 -17.97 6.53 -10.04
CA VAL A 86 -18.87 7.25 -10.94
C VAL A 86 -18.72 6.79 -12.40
N LEU A 87 -17.54 6.29 -12.77
CA LEU A 87 -17.29 5.76 -14.12
C LEU A 87 -18.17 4.54 -14.41
N PRO A 88 -18.70 4.42 -15.64
CA PRO A 88 -19.58 3.31 -15.99
C PRO A 88 -18.80 1.98 -16.04
N ALA A 89 -19.50 0.88 -15.74
CA ALA A 89 -18.89 -0.44 -15.54
C ALA A 89 -18.19 -0.99 -16.79
N ASP A 90 -18.59 -0.54 -17.98
CA ASP A 90 -17.94 -0.84 -19.27
C ASP A 90 -16.55 -0.25 -19.43
N MET A 91 -16.21 0.78 -18.63
CA MET A 91 -14.88 1.37 -18.59
C MET A 91 -14.04 0.88 -17.41
N THR A 92 -14.63 0.31 -16.36
CA THR A 92 -13.95 -0.03 -15.10
C THR A 92 -13.87 -1.53 -14.85
N VAL A 93 -14.84 -2.09 -14.11
CA VAL A 93 -14.87 -3.46 -13.62
C VAL A 93 -16.28 -4.01 -13.79
N LYS A 94 -16.39 -5.21 -14.37
CA LYS A 94 -17.65 -5.93 -14.52
C LYS A 94 -17.60 -7.25 -13.77
N PHE A 95 -18.68 -7.57 -13.07
CA PHE A 95 -18.86 -8.90 -12.50
C PHE A 95 -19.29 -9.88 -13.60
N VAL A 96 -18.59 -11.02 -13.71
CA VAL A 96 -18.87 -12.08 -14.68
C VAL A 96 -19.50 -13.26 -13.93
N PRO A 97 -20.83 -13.42 -13.96
CA PRO A 97 -21.54 -14.37 -13.10
C PRO A 97 -21.20 -15.84 -13.40
N VAL A 98 -20.84 -16.17 -14.65
CA VAL A 98 -20.50 -17.56 -15.05
C VAL A 98 -19.23 -18.08 -14.37
N LEU A 99 -18.29 -17.17 -14.10
CA LEU A 99 -16.99 -17.50 -13.51
C LEU A 99 -16.90 -17.02 -12.05
N ASP A 100 -17.94 -16.34 -11.55
CA ASP A 100 -17.96 -15.68 -10.24
C ASP A 100 -16.78 -14.71 -10.06
N ILE A 101 -16.32 -14.08 -11.16
CA ILE A 101 -15.13 -13.22 -11.18
C ILE A 101 -15.38 -11.74 -11.46
N CYS A 102 -14.61 -10.85 -10.83
CA CYS A 102 -14.49 -9.46 -11.22
C CYS A 102 -13.51 -9.27 -12.40
N GLN A 103 -14.03 -8.94 -13.58
CA GLN A 103 -13.25 -8.68 -14.78
C GLN A 103 -12.94 -7.19 -14.95
N PHE A 104 -11.65 -6.88 -15.03
CA PHE A 104 -11.16 -5.52 -15.31
C PHE A 104 -11.08 -5.26 -16.82
N THR A 105 -11.48 -4.07 -17.25
CA THR A 105 -11.16 -3.63 -18.62
C THR A 105 -9.65 -3.45 -18.76
N LYS A 106 -9.11 -3.69 -19.96
CA LYS A 106 -7.66 -3.57 -20.22
C LYS A 106 -7.15 -2.15 -19.91
N ALA A 107 -7.92 -1.13 -20.27
CA ALA A 107 -7.58 0.26 -20.01
C ALA A 107 -7.50 0.55 -18.51
N PHE A 108 -8.54 0.18 -17.76
CA PHE A 108 -8.59 0.37 -16.32
C PHE A 108 -7.46 -0.36 -15.58
N LYS A 109 -7.20 -1.59 -16.00
CA LYS A 109 -6.06 -2.41 -15.54
C LYS A 109 -4.72 -1.71 -15.74
N ASN A 110 -4.49 -1.12 -16.90
CA ASN A 110 -3.24 -0.39 -17.16
C ASN A 110 -3.14 0.87 -16.30
N THR A 111 -4.21 1.65 -16.21
CA THR A 111 -4.24 2.88 -15.43
C THR A 111 -3.98 2.62 -13.95
N THR A 112 -4.66 1.64 -13.36
CA THR A 112 -4.46 1.26 -11.94
C THR A 112 -3.04 0.78 -11.68
N MET A 113 -2.45 0.01 -12.60
CA MET A 113 -1.06 -0.42 -12.47
C MET A 113 -0.08 0.77 -12.53
N VAL A 114 -0.26 1.68 -13.50
CA VAL A 114 0.58 2.88 -13.62
C VAL A 114 0.50 3.75 -12.37
N LEU A 115 -0.70 3.97 -11.82
CA LEU A 115 -0.88 4.73 -10.58
C LEU A 115 -0.18 4.06 -9.38
N THR A 116 -0.26 2.72 -9.30
CA THR A 116 0.41 1.96 -8.23
C THR A 116 1.93 2.08 -8.33
N TRP A 117 2.48 1.97 -9.54
CA TRP A 117 3.91 2.19 -9.78
C TRP A 117 4.34 3.62 -9.48
N ALA A 118 3.54 4.63 -9.86
CA ALA A 118 3.82 6.03 -9.57
C ALA A 118 3.85 6.30 -8.05
N ASN A 119 2.93 5.72 -7.28
CA ASN A 119 2.96 5.81 -5.82
C ASN A 119 4.20 5.14 -5.21
N TRP A 120 4.59 3.97 -5.73
CA TRP A 120 5.80 3.29 -5.28
C TRP A 120 7.06 4.10 -5.61
N THR A 121 7.18 4.64 -6.83
CA THR A 121 8.36 5.43 -7.23
C THR A 121 8.47 6.73 -6.44
N ALA A 122 7.36 7.42 -6.17
CA ALA A 122 7.32 8.60 -5.32
C ALA A 122 7.80 8.28 -3.89
N SER A 123 7.31 7.17 -3.32
CA SER A 123 7.72 6.69 -1.99
C SER A 123 9.21 6.36 -1.96
N PHE A 124 9.70 5.59 -2.93
CA PHE A 124 11.10 5.18 -3.02
C PHE A 124 12.04 6.37 -3.23
N GLY A 125 11.65 7.34 -4.08
CA GLY A 125 12.40 8.58 -4.31
C GLY A 125 12.58 9.39 -3.03
N CYS A 126 11.53 9.52 -2.20
CA CYS A 126 11.62 10.19 -0.90
C CYS A 126 12.56 9.46 0.08
N VAL A 127 12.54 8.12 0.07
CA VAL A 127 13.44 7.31 0.90
C VAL A 127 14.90 7.48 0.46
N LEU A 128 15.19 7.41 -0.84
CA LEU A 128 16.54 7.63 -1.37
C LEU A 128 17.05 9.04 -1.06
N GLY A 129 16.19 10.05 -1.19
CA GLY A 129 16.51 11.45 -0.86
C GLY A 129 16.84 11.68 0.61
N SER A 130 16.49 10.75 1.50
CA SER A 130 16.76 10.81 2.94
C SER A 130 18.08 10.14 3.35
N ASN A 131 18.87 9.64 2.39
CA ASN A 131 20.12 8.89 2.57
C ASN A 131 19.98 7.65 3.49
N PRO A 132 19.64 6.47 2.92
CA PRO A 132 19.46 5.24 3.69
C PRO A 132 20.70 4.81 4.49
N ARG A 133 21.92 5.18 4.08
CA ARG A 133 23.12 4.73 4.79
C ARG A 133 23.36 5.45 6.11
N ALA A 134 22.77 6.63 6.28
CA ALA A 134 23.05 7.51 7.42
C ALA A 134 22.17 7.22 8.65
N HIS A 135 20.95 6.69 8.46
CA HIS A 135 19.97 6.60 9.53
C HIS A 135 19.20 5.28 9.51
N ARG A 136 19.11 4.63 10.67
CA ARG A 136 18.46 3.31 10.86
C ARG A 136 16.99 3.31 10.45
N ASP A 137 16.27 4.41 10.70
CA ASP A 137 14.87 4.54 10.29
C ASP A 137 14.71 4.61 8.77
N VAL A 138 15.63 5.25 8.06
CA VAL A 138 15.63 5.30 6.59
C VAL A 138 16.01 3.93 6.02
N GLN A 139 16.91 3.17 6.67
CA GLN A 139 17.20 1.78 6.29
C GLN A 139 15.96 0.89 6.40
N ARG A 140 15.19 1.03 7.48
CA ARG A 140 13.92 0.28 7.66
C ARG A 140 12.91 0.61 6.57
N LEU A 141 12.76 1.90 6.23
CA LEU A 141 11.89 2.33 5.12
C LEU A 141 12.38 1.80 3.78
N PHE A 142 13.70 1.78 3.55
CA PHE A 142 14.30 1.26 2.32
C PHE A 142 14.04 -0.24 2.15
N VAL A 143 14.23 -1.04 3.21
CA VAL A 143 13.93 -2.48 3.19
C VAL A 143 12.43 -2.71 2.98
N ALA A 144 11.56 -1.93 3.60
CA ALA A 144 10.11 -2.00 3.37
C ALA A 144 9.73 -1.69 1.91
N CYS A 145 10.35 -0.67 1.30
CA CYS A 145 10.14 -0.35 -0.12
C CYS A 145 10.61 -1.48 -1.05
N ILE A 146 11.71 -2.17 -0.74
CA ILE A 146 12.19 -3.32 -1.51
C ILE A 146 11.23 -4.51 -1.39
N ALA A 147 10.74 -4.81 -0.19
CA ALA A 147 9.76 -5.88 0.01
C ALA A 147 8.48 -5.63 -0.80
N LEU A 148 7.98 -4.38 -0.81
CA LEU A 148 6.83 -4.00 -1.62
C LEU A 148 7.13 -3.98 -3.12
N LEU A 149 8.35 -3.65 -3.54
CA LEU A 149 8.76 -3.75 -4.94
C LEU A 149 8.68 -5.20 -5.43
N ALA A 150 9.16 -6.15 -4.63
CA ALA A 150 9.11 -7.58 -4.99
C ALA A 150 7.67 -8.06 -5.20
N ALA A 151 6.75 -7.69 -4.28
CA ALA A 151 5.33 -7.99 -4.43
C ALA A 151 4.72 -7.28 -5.66
N LEU A 152 5.03 -6.01 -5.87
CA LEU A 152 4.53 -5.23 -7.01
C LEU A 152 5.00 -5.80 -8.36
N VAL A 153 6.26 -6.22 -8.46
CA VAL A 153 6.80 -6.88 -9.66
C VAL A 153 6.08 -8.20 -9.90
N LEU A 154 5.96 -9.05 -8.88
CA LEU A 154 5.25 -10.33 -8.98
C LEU A 154 3.79 -10.13 -9.44
N HIS A 155 3.08 -9.20 -8.78
CA HIS A 155 1.71 -8.83 -9.12
C HIS A 155 1.63 -8.35 -10.57
N THR A 156 2.50 -7.43 -10.99
CA THR A 156 2.58 -6.93 -12.38
C THR A 156 2.81 -8.07 -13.37
N THR A 157 3.76 -8.97 -13.09
CA THR A 157 4.10 -10.10 -13.95
C THR A 157 2.92 -11.05 -14.11
N ILE A 158 2.30 -11.48 -13.02
CA ILE A 158 1.14 -12.39 -13.09
C ILE A 158 -0.01 -11.71 -13.81
N TYR A 159 -0.28 -10.44 -13.48
CA TYR A 159 -1.36 -9.68 -14.07
C TYR A 159 -1.23 -9.60 -15.60
N TYR A 160 -0.04 -9.35 -16.16
CA TYR A 160 0.14 -9.23 -17.61
C TYR A 160 0.47 -10.53 -18.35
N LYS A 161 1.17 -11.49 -17.71
CA LYS A 161 1.60 -12.73 -18.37
C LYS A 161 0.60 -13.87 -18.23
N LYS A 162 -0.29 -13.82 -17.25
CA LYS A 162 -1.26 -14.88 -16.96
C LYS A 162 -2.69 -14.31 -16.99
N PRO A 163 -3.31 -14.09 -18.16
CA PRO A 163 -4.66 -13.52 -18.24
C PRO A 163 -5.72 -14.38 -17.54
N MET A 164 -5.49 -15.70 -17.44
CA MET A 164 -6.34 -16.63 -16.69
C MET A 164 -5.89 -16.83 -15.22
N TYR A 165 -5.02 -15.98 -14.67
CA TYR A 165 -4.69 -16.07 -13.24
C TYR A 165 -5.93 -16.01 -12.33
N PRO A 166 -7.02 -15.27 -12.65
CA PRO A 166 -8.22 -15.31 -11.83
C PRO A 166 -8.90 -16.67 -11.88
N ALA A 167 -8.68 -17.54 -12.87
CA ALA A 167 -9.28 -18.87 -12.84
C ALA A 167 -8.46 -19.89 -12.02
N SER A 168 -7.25 -19.52 -11.60
CA SER A 168 -6.31 -20.43 -10.96
C SER A 168 -6.13 -20.10 -9.48
N LEU A 169 -6.62 -21.00 -8.62
CA LEU A 169 -6.47 -20.89 -7.17
C LEU A 169 -5.00 -20.74 -6.75
N ALA A 170 -4.09 -21.48 -7.39
CA ALA A 170 -2.66 -21.42 -7.09
C ALA A 170 -2.09 -20.00 -7.30
N TRP A 171 -2.42 -19.36 -8.43
CA TRP A 171 -1.96 -18.00 -8.71
C TRP A 171 -2.59 -16.96 -7.78
N ARG A 172 -3.89 -17.10 -7.47
CA ARG A 172 -4.59 -16.25 -6.48
C ARG A 172 -3.90 -16.31 -5.11
N ILE A 173 -3.68 -17.52 -4.58
CA ILE A 173 -3.02 -17.73 -3.28
C ILE A 173 -1.60 -17.15 -3.30
N THR A 174 -0.87 -17.34 -4.39
CA THR A 174 0.51 -16.84 -4.53
C THR A 174 0.55 -15.32 -4.45
N ILE A 175 -0.33 -14.62 -5.17
CA ILE A 175 -0.43 -13.15 -5.11
C ILE A 175 -0.76 -12.70 -3.70
N VAL A 176 -1.82 -13.24 -3.09
CA VAL A 176 -2.28 -12.79 -1.77
C VAL A 176 -1.23 -13.07 -0.70
N SER A 177 -0.55 -14.22 -0.76
CA SER A 177 0.51 -14.55 0.20
C SER A 177 1.70 -13.61 0.06
N ALA A 178 2.10 -13.27 -1.17
CA ALA A 178 3.19 -12.33 -1.42
C ALA A 178 2.85 -10.90 -0.99
N ASP A 179 1.66 -10.42 -1.34
CA ASP A 179 1.14 -9.11 -0.92
C ASP A 179 1.06 -9.03 0.61
N MET A 180 0.55 -10.07 1.27
CA MET A 180 0.48 -10.16 2.73
C MET A 180 1.85 -10.18 3.39
N ALA A 181 2.80 -10.99 2.88
CA ALA A 181 4.15 -11.05 3.43
C ALA A 181 4.85 -9.69 3.31
N ALA A 182 4.78 -9.05 2.14
CA ALA A 182 5.36 -7.73 1.93
C ALA A 182 4.71 -6.66 2.82
N ALA A 183 3.39 -6.68 2.97
CA ALA A 183 2.66 -5.76 3.84
C ALA A 183 3.02 -5.95 5.32
N LEU A 184 3.17 -7.20 5.78
CA LEU A 184 3.56 -7.50 7.15
C LEU A 184 5.00 -7.07 7.45
N ILE A 185 5.93 -7.35 6.52
CA ILE A 185 7.32 -6.88 6.62
C ILE A 185 7.36 -5.35 6.68
N ALA A 186 6.66 -4.68 5.78
CA ALA A 186 6.59 -3.22 5.75
C ALA A 186 5.97 -2.67 7.05
N TRP A 187 4.84 -3.21 7.50
CA TRP A 187 4.19 -2.79 8.73
C TRP A 187 5.07 -3.00 9.97
N TRP A 188 5.77 -4.14 10.05
CA TRP A 188 6.66 -4.44 11.17
C TRP A 188 7.85 -3.48 11.21
N LEU A 189 8.51 -3.26 10.07
CA LEU A 189 9.66 -2.37 9.98
C LEU A 189 9.27 -0.91 10.25
N VAL A 190 8.10 -0.50 9.77
CA VAL A 190 7.65 0.89 9.86
C VAL A 190 7.05 1.21 11.22
N SER A 191 6.17 0.36 11.75
CA SER A 191 5.35 0.66 12.94
C SER A 191 5.52 -0.38 14.04
N GLY A 192 5.53 -1.67 13.70
CA GLY A 192 5.56 -2.76 14.69
C GLY A 192 6.80 -2.73 15.58
N SER A 193 7.98 -2.53 15.01
CA SER A 193 9.26 -2.46 15.75
C SER A 193 9.31 -1.30 16.74
N VAL A 194 8.73 -0.15 16.37
CA VAL A 194 8.63 1.04 17.23
C VAL A 194 7.71 0.77 18.41
N ILE A 195 6.53 0.22 18.17
CA ILE A 195 5.55 -0.12 19.21
C ILE A 195 6.10 -1.20 20.14
N TYR A 196 6.76 -2.23 19.58
CA TYR A 196 7.35 -3.30 20.38
C TYR A 196 8.43 -2.76 21.31
N ASN A 197 9.33 -1.91 20.81
CA ASN A 197 10.41 -1.33 21.61
C ASN A 197 9.87 -0.36 22.67
N SER A 198 8.84 0.44 22.37
CA SER A 198 8.24 1.34 23.35
C SER A 198 7.56 0.58 24.50
N LEU A 199 6.92 -0.55 24.22
CA LEU A 199 6.26 -1.38 25.24
C LEU A 199 7.24 -2.22 26.06
N ARG A 200 8.24 -2.84 25.42
CA ARG A 200 9.15 -3.80 26.10
C ARG A 200 10.38 -3.15 26.73
N ARG A 201 10.87 -2.02 26.20
CA ARG A 201 12.11 -1.38 26.64
C ARG A 201 11.97 0.15 26.65
N PRO A 202 11.00 0.70 27.41
CA PRO A 202 10.66 2.12 27.34
C PRO A 202 11.87 3.02 27.65
N SER A 203 12.68 2.69 28.65
CA SER A 203 13.85 3.49 29.04
C SER A 203 14.96 3.51 27.98
N GLN A 204 15.30 2.35 27.42
CA GLN A 204 16.32 2.26 26.35
C GLN A 204 15.82 2.89 25.06
N TYR A 205 14.55 2.69 24.72
CA TYR A 205 13.94 3.31 23.55
C TYR A 205 13.92 4.84 23.66
N LEU A 206 13.62 5.39 24.85
CA LEU A 206 13.69 6.83 25.10
C LEU A 206 15.12 7.37 24.90
N ILE A 207 16.14 6.65 25.36
CA ILE A 207 17.55 7.03 25.20
C ILE A 207 17.99 6.97 23.73
N GLU A 208 17.66 5.88 23.02
CA GLU A 208 17.93 5.74 21.58
C GLU A 208 17.20 6.83 20.78
N TRP A 209 15.94 7.09 21.13
CA TRP A 209 15.15 8.15 20.51
C TRP A 209 15.75 9.53 20.80
N TYR A 210 16.23 9.81 22.00
CA TYR A 210 16.92 11.06 22.34
C TYR A 210 18.19 11.23 21.50
N LYS A 211 19.01 10.18 21.41
CA LYS A 211 20.24 10.18 20.59
C LYS A 211 19.97 10.36 19.10
N GLU A 212 18.93 9.74 18.57
CA GLU A 212 18.54 9.84 17.16
C GLU A 212 17.80 11.15 16.82
N ASN A 213 17.24 11.85 17.81
CA ASN A 213 16.49 13.11 17.63
C ASN A 213 17.21 14.36 18.14
N GLY A 214 18.39 14.21 18.74
CA GLY A 214 19.25 15.34 19.14
C GLY A 214 18.54 16.28 20.12
N ILE A 215 17.98 15.73 21.18
CA ILE A 215 17.54 16.49 22.37
C ILE A 215 18.52 16.20 23.50
#